data_AF-A0A2P8HRP0-F1
#
_entry.id   AF-A0A2P8HRP0-F1
#
_cell.length_a   1.000
_cell.length_b   1.000
_cell.length_c   1.000
_cell.angle_alpha   90.00
_cell.angle_beta   90.00
_cell.angle_gamma   90.00
#
_symmetry.space_group_name_H-M   'P 1'
#
loop_
_entity.id
_entity.type
_entity.pdbx_description
1 polymer ?
#
loop_
_entity_poly.entity_id
_entity_poly.type
_entity_poly.pdbx_seq_one_letter_code
_entity_poly.pdbx_strand_id
1 'polypeptide(L)'
;MQLKPGTCYKIDASAIPPLLQRFGAYEFIVAVIHANDTSDSVVFELKKILGATSGEQEMATQQIVETHANGFSLEDITGRSLNLLQFERESAFKEWITEGIATLCDCNT
;
A
#
# COMPACT_ATOMS: atom_id res chain seq x y z
N MET A 1 16.70 8.17 4.57
CA MET A 1 16.74 7.38 3.31
C MET A 1 15.52 7.79 2.50
N GLN A 2 15.66 8.19 1.24
CA GLN A 2 14.54 8.64 0.40
C GLN A 2 13.98 7.45 -0.40
N LEU A 3 12.65 7.35 -0.51
CA LEU A 3 12.01 6.38 -1.42
C LEU A 3 12.33 6.76 -2.86
N LYS A 4 12.74 5.78 -3.67
CA LYS A 4 13.14 6.02 -5.06
C LYS A 4 12.03 5.57 -6.01
N PRO A 5 11.57 6.44 -6.94
CA PRO A 5 10.69 6.02 -8.02
C PRO A 5 11.22 4.79 -8.76
N GLY A 6 10.33 3.86 -9.10
CA GLY A 6 10.65 2.56 -9.71
C GLY A 6 11.05 1.46 -8.72
N THR A 7 11.17 1.77 -7.42
CA THR A 7 11.44 0.75 -6.40
C THR A 7 10.16 0.01 -6.04
N CYS A 8 10.25 -1.31 -5.88
CA CYS A 8 9.12 -2.15 -5.48
C CYS A 8 9.26 -2.68 -4.06
N TYR A 9 8.12 -2.75 -3.39
CA TYR A 9 7.99 -3.27 -2.04
C TYR A 9 6.88 -4.32 -2.00
N LYS A 10 7.20 -5.46 -1.42
CA LYS A 10 6.22 -6.46 -1.02
C LYS A 10 5.66 -6.08 0.35
N ILE A 11 4.35 -6.00 0.44
CA ILE A 11 3.59 -5.66 1.65
C ILE A 11 2.90 -6.91 2.18
N ASP A 12 3.10 -7.19 3.46
CA ASP A 12 2.33 -8.19 4.18
C ASP A 12 1.03 -7.57 4.74
N ALA A 13 -0.10 -7.87 4.08
CA ALA A 13 -1.40 -7.34 4.48
C ALA A 13 -1.89 -7.91 5.82
N SER A 14 -1.32 -9.03 6.29
CA SER A 14 -1.68 -9.62 7.58
C SER A 14 -1.25 -8.74 8.76
N ALA A 15 -0.22 -7.92 8.57
CA ALA A 15 0.23 -6.93 9.55
C ALA A 15 -0.57 -5.62 9.50
N ILE A 16 -1.56 -5.50 8.60
CA ILE A 16 -2.37 -4.29 8.41
C ILE A 16 -3.81 -4.61 8.84
N PRO A 17 -4.24 -4.23 10.07
CA PRO A 17 -5.52 -4.69 10.63
C PRO A 17 -6.76 -4.43 9.75
N PRO A 18 -6.90 -3.26 9.08
CA PRO A 18 -8.02 -3.03 8.17
C PRO A 18 -8.06 -4.01 6.98
N LEU A 19 -6.89 -4.36 6.42
CA LEU A 19 -6.80 -5.29 5.30
C LEU A 19 -7.02 -6.73 5.76
N LEU A 20 -6.41 -7.12 6.88
CA LEU A 20 -6.58 -8.45 7.48
C LEU A 20 -8.05 -8.74 7.80
N GLN A 21 -8.78 -7.78 8.39
CA GLN A 21 -10.18 -7.96 8.75
C GLN A 21 -11.09 -8.12 7.52
N ARG A 22 -10.75 -7.47 6.41
CA ARG A 22 -11.61 -7.42 5.22
C ARG A 22 -11.31 -8.50 4.20
N PHE A 23 -10.04 -8.83 4.00
CA PHE A 23 -9.59 -9.71 2.92
C PHE A 23 -8.79 -10.92 3.43
N GLY A 24 -8.55 -11.02 4.74
CA GLY A 24 -7.69 -12.05 5.31
C GLY A 24 -6.20 -11.76 5.09
N ALA A 25 -5.37 -12.78 5.32
CA ALA A 25 -3.93 -12.68 5.14
C ALA A 25 -3.56 -12.88 3.66
N TYR A 26 -2.89 -11.89 3.07
CA TYR A 26 -2.35 -11.94 1.73
C TYR A 26 -1.14 -11.00 1.62
N GLU A 27 -0.38 -11.13 0.54
CA GLU A 27 0.74 -10.22 0.24
C GLU A 27 0.47 -9.53 -1.10
N PHE A 28 1.01 -8.34 -1.29
CA PHE A 28 0.92 -7.63 -2.56
C PHE A 28 2.15 -6.76 -2.81
N ILE A 29 2.43 -6.47 -4.07
CA ILE A 29 3.59 -5.69 -4.50
C ILE A 29 3.11 -4.31 -4.95
N VAL A 30 3.74 -3.28 -4.41
CA VAL A 30 3.57 -1.90 -4.83
C VAL A 30 4.86 -1.34 -5.43
N ALA A 31 4.73 -0.45 -6.41
CA ALA A 31 5.85 0.31 -6.96
C ALA A 31 5.74 1.78 -6.58
N VAL A 32 6.86 2.39 -6.19
CA VAL A 32 6.93 3.85 -5.98
C VAL A 32 6.85 4.53 -7.34
N ILE A 33 5.82 5.35 -7.56
CA ILE A 33 5.68 6.18 -8.76
C ILE A 33 6.29 7.55 -8.54
N HIS A 34 6.05 8.13 -7.36
CA HIS A 34 6.55 9.44 -6.99
C HIS A 34 6.83 9.49 -5.49
N ALA A 35 7.88 10.21 -5.09
CA ALA A 35 8.18 10.50 -3.69
C ALA A 35 8.78 11.90 -3.59
N ASN A 36 8.23 12.72 -2.70
CA ASN A 36 8.69 14.08 -2.44
C ASN A 36 8.96 14.25 -0.95
N ASP A 37 10.24 14.27 -0.61
CA ASP A 37 10.74 14.36 0.77
C ASP A 37 10.39 15.72 1.41
N THR A 38 10.21 16.79 0.61
CA THR A 38 9.89 18.13 1.13
C THR A 38 8.43 18.24 1.58
N SER A 39 7.51 17.64 0.82
CA SER A 39 6.09 17.59 1.17
C SER A 39 5.68 16.32 1.91
N ASP A 40 6.65 15.44 2.21
CA ASP A 40 6.44 14.12 2.80
C ASP A 40 5.43 13.26 2.03
N SER A 41 5.25 13.48 0.72
CA SER A 41 4.20 12.84 -0.07
C SER A 41 4.77 11.71 -0.93
N VAL A 42 4.08 10.58 -1.00
CA VAL A 42 4.45 9.44 -1.84
C VAL A 42 3.23 8.95 -2.63
N VAL A 43 3.48 8.43 -3.82
CA VAL A 43 2.47 7.83 -4.69
C VAL A 43 2.95 6.45 -5.08
N PHE A 44 2.05 5.47 -4.95
CA PHE A 44 2.30 4.08 -5.31
C PHE A 44 1.36 3.62 -6.41
N GLU A 45 1.77 2.56 -7.10
CA GLU A 45 0.94 1.79 -8.02
C GLU A 45 0.92 0.34 -7.54
N LEU A 46 -0.25 -0.30 -7.55
CA LEU A 46 -0.35 -1.72 -7.28
C LEU A 46 0.18 -2.48 -8.50
N LYS A 47 1.21 -3.31 -8.29
CA LYS A 47 1.75 -4.15 -9.38
C LYS A 47 1.05 -5.49 -9.47
N LYS A 48 0.83 -6.14 -8.33
CA LYS A 48 0.33 -7.51 -8.28
C LYS A 48 -0.07 -7.89 -6.86
N ILE A 49 -1.10 -8.71 -6.73
CA ILE A 49 -1.37 -9.45 -5.50
C ILE A 49 -0.74 -10.83 -5.58
N LEU A 50 -0.08 -11.26 -4.51
CA LEU A 50 0.57 -12.56 -4.42
C LEU A 50 -0.41 -13.59 -3.83
N GLY A 51 -0.54 -14.73 -4.52
CA GLY A 51 -1.43 -15.83 -4.11
C GLY A 51 -2.73 -15.88 -4.92
N ALA A 52 -3.68 -16.68 -4.44
CA ALA A 52 -5.02 -16.75 -5.04
C ALA A 52 -5.84 -15.55 -4.57
N THR A 53 -6.45 -14.83 -5.51
CA THR A 53 -7.13 -13.56 -5.25
C THR A 53 -8.51 -13.60 -5.89
N SER A 54 -9.47 -12.87 -5.31
CA SER A 54 -10.70 -12.54 -6.01
C SER A 54 -10.52 -11.20 -6.73
N GLY A 55 -11.23 -10.98 -7.85
CA GLY A 55 -11.21 -9.68 -8.53
C GLY A 55 -11.69 -8.52 -7.63
N GLU A 56 -12.55 -8.80 -6.65
CA GLU A 56 -12.96 -7.83 -5.64
C GLU A 56 -11.81 -7.42 -4.72
N GLN A 57 -10.99 -8.39 -4.29
CA GLN A 57 -9.79 -8.13 -3.49
C GLN A 57 -8.78 -7.31 -4.28
N GLU A 58 -8.55 -7.64 -5.55
CA GLU A 58 -7.65 -6.89 -6.42
C GLU A 58 -8.08 -5.43 -6.61
N MET A 59 -9.35 -5.19 -6.93
CA MET A 59 -9.88 -3.84 -7.06
C MET A 59 -9.80 -3.05 -5.76
N ALA A 60 -10.09 -3.68 -4.62
CA ALA A 60 -10.08 -2.99 -3.34
C ALA A 60 -8.64 -2.67 -2.88
N THR A 61 -7.69 -3.58 -3.03
CA THR A 61 -6.27 -3.30 -2.76
C THR A 61 -5.77 -2.20 -3.68
N GLN A 62 -6.13 -2.25 -4.97
CA GLN A 62 -5.75 -1.20 -5.93
C GLN A 62 -6.28 0.16 -5.48
N GLN A 63 -7.55 0.22 -5.07
CA GLN A 63 -8.12 1.45 -4.55
C GLN A 63 -7.34 1.95 -3.32
N ILE A 64 -7.03 1.08 -2.36
CA ILE A 64 -6.30 1.46 -1.15
C ILE A 64 -4.85 1.90 -1.43
N VAL A 65 -4.22 1.40 -2.49
CA VAL A 65 -2.86 1.81 -2.87
C VAL A 65 -2.87 3.09 -3.70
N GLU A 66 -3.79 3.22 -4.65
CA GLU A 66 -3.73 4.22 -5.73
C GLU A 66 -4.67 5.42 -5.52
N THR A 67 -5.75 5.28 -4.75
CA THR A 67 -6.80 6.32 -4.61
C THR A 67 -6.34 7.51 -3.76
N HIS A 68 -5.24 7.35 -3.03
CA HIS A 68 -4.76 8.34 -2.07
C HIS A 68 -3.99 9.52 -2.71
N ALA A 69 -3.76 9.49 -4.02
CA ALA A 69 -3.17 10.62 -4.75
C ALA A 69 -4.12 11.82 -4.94
N ASN A 70 -5.42 11.68 -4.65
CA ASN A 70 -6.45 12.70 -4.96
C ASN A 70 -7.26 13.21 -3.75
N GLY A 71 -6.92 12.84 -2.51
CA GLY A 71 -7.66 13.29 -1.32
C GLY A 71 -9.02 12.64 -1.09
N PHE A 72 -9.23 11.44 -1.65
CA PHE A 72 -10.43 10.64 -1.41
C PHE A 72 -10.26 9.76 -0.17
N SER A 73 -11.19 9.84 0.78
CA SER A 73 -11.28 8.90 1.89
C SER A 73 -11.99 7.64 1.45
N LEU A 74 -11.31 6.49 1.52
CA LEU A 74 -11.95 5.20 1.36
C LEU A 74 -12.65 4.87 2.67
N GLU A 75 -13.95 4.55 2.62
CA GLU A 75 -14.71 4.10 3.77
C GLU A 75 -15.08 2.63 3.59
N ASP A 76 -15.06 1.86 4.68
CA ASP A 76 -15.66 0.54 4.70
C ASP A 76 -17.19 0.58 4.79
N ILE A 77 -17.83 -0.58 4.72
CA ILE A 77 -19.30 -0.70 4.82
C ILE A 77 -19.87 -0.26 6.18
N THR A 78 -19.01 -0.03 7.18
CA THR A 78 -19.35 0.48 8.51
C THR A 78 -19.11 1.99 8.64
N GLY A 79 -18.65 2.66 7.57
CA GLY A 79 -18.30 4.07 7.55
C GLY A 79 -16.93 4.38 8.18
N ARG A 80 -16.08 3.37 8.41
CA ARG A 80 -14.72 3.59 8.92
C ARG A 80 -13.77 3.88 7.78
N SER A 81 -12.95 4.90 7.96
CA SER A 81 -11.90 5.22 7.00
C SER A 81 -10.86 4.10 6.92
N LEU A 82 -10.59 3.66 5.70
CA LEU A 82 -9.52 2.75 5.31
C LEU A 82 -8.27 3.52 4.88
N ASN A 83 -8.17 4.82 5.21
CA ASN A 83 -7.03 5.62 4.81
C ASN A 83 -5.77 5.11 5.52
N LEU A 84 -4.86 4.54 4.74
CA LEU A 84 -3.55 4.12 5.19
C LEU A 84 -2.58 5.25 4.88
N LEU A 85 -2.22 6.01 5.91
CA LEU A 85 -1.26 7.12 5.81
C LEU A 85 0.06 6.68 5.17
N GLN A 86 0.40 5.39 5.23
CA GLN A 86 1.58 4.82 4.63
C GLN A 86 1.56 4.87 3.09
N PHE A 87 0.40 4.93 2.46
CA PHE A 87 0.28 5.14 1.01
C PHE A 87 0.20 6.62 0.62
N GLU A 88 0.19 7.54 1.60
CA GLU A 88 0.17 8.99 1.38
C GLU A 88 1.49 9.65 1.76
N ARG A 89 2.09 9.19 2.86
CA ARG A 89 3.23 9.82 3.51
C ARG A 89 4.48 8.98 3.44
N GLU A 90 5.54 9.58 2.92
CA GLU A 90 6.83 8.92 2.77
C GLU A 90 7.39 8.49 4.15
N SER A 91 7.28 9.34 5.16
CA SER A 91 7.70 9.04 6.53
C SER A 91 6.96 7.86 7.15
N ALA A 92 5.63 7.80 6.98
CA ALA A 92 4.80 6.71 7.49
C ALA A 92 5.11 5.38 6.78
N PHE A 93 5.35 5.42 5.46
CA PHE A 93 5.76 4.20 4.73
C PHE A 93 7.12 3.67 5.20
N LYS A 94 8.06 4.57 5.56
CA LYS A 94 9.37 4.16 6.09
C LYS A 94 9.25 3.44 7.44
N GLU A 95 8.23 3.72 8.23
CA GLU A 95 7.94 2.96 9.45
C GLU A 95 7.60 1.52 9.10
N TRP A 96 6.75 1.26 8.11
CA TRP A 96 6.47 -0.10 7.62
C TRP A 96 7.70 -0.84 7.10
N ILE A 97 8.64 -0.13 6.48
CA ILE A 97 9.92 -0.73 6.07
C ILE A 97 10.72 -1.16 7.30
N THR A 98 10.75 -0.31 8.33
CA THR A 98 11.50 -0.57 9.58
C THR A 98 10.87 -1.70 10.39
N GLU A 99 9.54 -1.80 10.39
CA GLU A 99 8.75 -2.84 11.06
C GLU A 99 8.75 -4.18 10.30
N GLY A 100 9.26 -4.21 9.06
CA GLY A 100 9.28 -5.41 8.21
C GLY A 100 7.95 -5.72 7.53
N ILE A 101 6.95 -4.84 7.63
CA ILE A 101 5.66 -4.94 6.93
C ILE A 101 5.87 -4.72 5.43
N ALA A 102 6.77 -3.79 5.07
CA ALA A 102 7.18 -3.51 3.70
C ALA A 102 8.62 -3.97 3.47
N THR A 103 8.84 -4.84 2.48
CA THR A 103 10.17 -5.38 2.18
C THR A 103 10.53 -5.16 0.73
N LEU A 104 11.78 -4.78 0.46
CA LEU A 104 12.28 -4.55 -0.91
C LEU A 104 12.16 -5.85 -1.72
N CYS A 105 11.61 -5.78 -2.93
CA CYS A 105 11.46 -6.94 -3.82
C CYS A 105 11.67 -6.58 -5.30
N ASP A 106 11.75 -7.60 -6.16
CA ASP A 106 11.65 -7.39 -7.61
C ASP A 106 10.18 -7.09 -7.97
N CYS A 107 9.97 -6.11 -8.84
CA CYS A 107 8.65 -5.69 -9.30
C CYS A 107 7.85 -6.78 -10.02
N ASN A 108 8.52 -7.84 -10.50
CA ASN A 108 7.92 -8.93 -11.27
C ASN A 108 7.84 -10.26 -10.50
N THR A 109 8.12 -10.24 -9.19
CA THR A 109 8.00 -11.44 -8.34
C THR A 109 6.54 -11.93 -8.28
#